data_AF-A0A1Q7IWS0-F1
#
_entry.id   AF-A0A1Q7IWS0-F1
#
_cell.length_a   1.000
_cell.length_b   1.000
_cell.length_c   1.000
_cell.angle_alpha   90.00
_cell.angle_beta   90.00
_cell.angle_gamma   90.00
#
_symmetry.space_group_name_H-M   'P 1'
#
loop_
_entity.id
_entity.type
_entity.pdbx_description
1 polymer ?
#
loop_
_entity_poly.entity_id
_entity_poly.type
_entity_poly.pdbx_seq_one_letter_code
_entity_poly.pdbx_strand_id
1 'polypeptide(L)'
;LRPRRLSPAALETLAIVAYRQPVGRLEVDEIRGVDSEAVLDKLVERGLIEIVSRGEGLGRPLLYGTTPQFLEILGLKGLDQLPRLDELSVALRPPAPAEPE
;
A
#
# COMPACT_ATOMS: atom_id res chain seq x y z
N LEU A 1 -4.90 -14.66 16.59
CA LEU A 1 -5.35 -14.99 15.21
C LEU A 1 -4.20 -14.63 14.27
N ARG A 2 -3.67 -15.58 13.48
CA ARG A 2 -2.66 -15.21 12.46
C ARG A 2 -3.37 -14.41 11.37
N PRO A 3 -2.90 -13.20 10.98
CA PRO A 3 -3.51 -12.44 9.91
C PRO A 3 -3.46 -13.28 8.63
N ARG A 4 -4.61 -13.45 8.00
CA ARG A 4 -4.75 -14.23 6.76
C ARG A 4 -3.95 -13.52 5.67
N ARG A 5 -2.96 -14.23 5.11
CA ARG A 5 -2.03 -13.69 4.10
C ARG A 5 -2.78 -12.90 3.04
N LEU A 6 -2.30 -11.70 2.75
CA LEU A 6 -2.79 -10.89 1.64
C LEU A 6 -2.41 -11.56 0.31
N SER A 7 -3.28 -11.45 -0.68
CA SER A 7 -2.94 -11.83 -2.05
C SER A 7 -1.91 -10.86 -2.62
N PRO A 8 -1.20 -11.22 -3.71
CA PRO A 8 -0.29 -10.30 -4.39
C PRO A 8 -0.96 -8.97 -4.77
N ALA A 9 -2.17 -9.04 -5.36
CA ALA A 9 -2.95 -7.85 -5.71
C ALA A 9 -3.26 -6.97 -4.50
N ALA A 10 -3.61 -7.57 -3.34
CA ALA A 10 -3.88 -6.81 -2.13
C ALA A 10 -2.62 -6.17 -1.54
N LEU A 11 -1.46 -6.83 -1.66
CA LEU A 11 -0.18 -6.25 -1.27
C LEU A 11 0.22 -5.07 -2.17
N GLU A 12 0.05 -5.20 -3.48
CA GLU A 12 0.30 -4.11 -4.42
C GLU A 12 -0.59 -2.89 -4.12
N THR A 13 -1.90 -3.10 -3.99
CA THR A 13 -2.83 -2.00 -3.64
C THR A 13 -2.47 -1.37 -2.30
N LEU A 14 -2.17 -2.18 -1.27
CA LEU A 14 -1.77 -1.66 0.04
C LEU A 14 -0.48 -0.85 -0.03
N ALA A 15 0.51 -1.30 -0.80
CA ALA A 15 1.76 -0.58 -1.01
C ALA A 15 1.53 0.78 -1.69
N ILE A 16 0.68 0.82 -2.73
CA ILE A 16 0.33 2.07 -3.40
C ILE A 16 -0.28 3.06 -2.41
N VAL A 17 -1.25 2.63 -1.58
CA VAL A 17 -1.84 3.50 -0.56
C VAL A 17 -0.77 3.98 0.44
N ALA A 18 0.09 3.09 0.94
CA ALA A 18 1.13 3.45 1.90
C ALA A 18 2.09 4.54 1.37
N TYR A 19 2.47 4.47 0.10
CA TYR A 19 3.44 5.39 -0.53
C TYR A 19 2.82 6.62 -1.23
N ARG A 20 1.50 6.64 -1.46
CA ARG A 20 0.83 7.73 -2.20
C ARG A 20 -0.30 8.40 -1.43
N GLN A 21 -0.61 7.96 -0.21
CA GLN A 21 -1.65 8.58 0.60
C GLN A 21 -1.44 10.10 0.80
N PRO A 22 -2.53 10.89 0.83
CA PRO A 22 -3.91 10.49 0.56
C PRO A 22 -4.14 10.22 -0.95
N VAL A 23 -4.70 9.06 -1.32
CA VAL A 23 -4.84 8.64 -2.73
C VAL A 23 -6.26 8.18 -3.07
N GLY A 24 -6.79 8.53 -4.24
CA GLY A 24 -8.11 8.08 -4.71
C GLY A 24 -8.11 6.75 -5.45
N ARG A 25 -9.28 6.10 -5.57
CA ARG A 25 -9.43 4.83 -6.31
C ARG A 25 -8.91 4.91 -7.75
N LEU A 26 -9.25 5.97 -8.48
CA LEU A 26 -8.86 6.12 -9.88
C LEU A 26 -7.33 6.20 -10.05
N GLU A 27 -6.64 6.88 -9.15
CA GLU A 27 -5.17 6.95 -9.16
C GLU A 27 -4.54 5.58 -8.85
N VAL A 28 -5.13 4.84 -7.91
CA VAL A 28 -4.70 3.45 -7.63
C VAL A 28 -4.91 2.57 -8.86
N ASP A 29 -6.05 2.67 -9.53
CA ASP A 29 -6.36 1.91 -10.74
C ASP A 29 -5.40 2.25 -11.88
N GLU A 30 -5.06 3.52 -12.05
CA GLU A 30 -4.09 3.98 -13.04
C GLU A 30 -2.70 3.39 -12.79
N ILE A 31 -2.23 3.40 -11.54
CA ILE A 31 -0.92 2.84 -11.16
C ILE A 31 -0.92 1.31 -11.33
N ARG A 32 -2.02 0.61 -11.00
CA ARG A 32 -2.12 -0.85 -11.13
C ARG A 32 -2.44 -1.32 -12.55
N GLY A 33 -2.98 -0.44 -13.39
CA GLY A 33 -3.49 -0.76 -14.72
C GLY A 33 -4.77 -1.62 -14.73
N VAL A 34 -5.43 -1.81 -13.58
CA VAL A 34 -6.65 -2.63 -13.43
C VAL A 34 -7.53 -2.08 -12.31
N ASP A 35 -8.83 -2.41 -12.32
CA ASP A 35 -9.75 -2.03 -11.24
C ASP A 35 -9.32 -2.59 -9.88
N SER A 36 -9.43 -1.74 -8.85
CA SER A 36 -8.97 -2.00 -7.49
C SER A 36 -10.08 -1.84 -6.45
N GLU A 37 -11.33 -1.59 -6.83
CA GLU A 37 -12.44 -1.29 -5.91
C GLU A 37 -12.61 -2.39 -4.85
N ALA A 38 -12.81 -3.63 -5.30
CA ALA A 38 -13.01 -4.77 -4.41
C ALA A 38 -11.77 -5.10 -3.54
N VAL A 39 -10.58 -4.64 -3.94
CA VAL A 39 -9.35 -4.81 -3.15
C VAL A 39 -9.25 -3.75 -2.08
N LEU A 40 -9.54 -2.48 -2.42
CA LEU A 40 -9.60 -1.37 -1.48
C LEU A 40 -10.63 -1.65 -0.39
N ASP A 41 -11.84 -2.09 -0.75
CA ASP A 41 -12.89 -2.43 0.21
C ASP A 41 -12.43 -3.51 1.19
N LYS A 42 -11.80 -4.58 0.69
CA LYS A 42 -11.25 -5.64 1.55
C LYS A 42 -10.13 -5.16 2.48
N LEU A 43 -9.32 -4.20 2.05
CA LEU A 43 -8.27 -3.63 2.89
C LEU A 43 -8.86 -2.72 3.97
N VAL A 44 -9.93 -1.99 3.66
CA VAL A 44 -10.72 -1.21 4.63
C VAL A 44 -11.39 -2.14 5.65
N GLU A 45 -12.08 -3.20 5.20
CA GLU A 45 -12.72 -4.20 6.07
C GLU A 45 -11.72 -4.87 7.02
N ARG A 46 -10.46 -5.02 6.60
CA ARG A 46 -9.37 -5.57 7.42
C ARG A 46 -8.73 -4.56 8.36
N GLY A 47 -9.12 -3.28 8.28
CA GLY A 47 -8.58 -2.19 9.07
C GLY A 47 -7.14 -1.82 8.69
N LEU A 48 -6.66 -2.17 7.49
CA LEU A 48 -5.29 -1.83 7.06
C LEU A 48 -5.20 -0.45 6.41
N ILE A 49 -6.30 0.00 5.81
CA ILE A 49 -6.47 1.33 5.24
C ILE A 49 -7.81 1.90 5.70
N GLU A 50 -7.97 3.22 5.58
CA GLU A 50 -9.20 3.93 5.91
C GLU A 50 -9.44 5.10 4.96
N ILE A 51 -10.65 5.65 4.96
CA ILE A 51 -10.96 6.89 4.25
C ILE A 51 -10.51 8.06 5.11
N VAL A 52 -9.47 8.77 4.67
CA VAL A 52 -8.88 9.88 5.43
C VAL A 52 -9.48 11.23 5.05
N SER A 53 -10.01 11.37 3.83
CA SER A 53 -10.65 12.60 3.37
C SER A 53 -11.46 12.38 2.08
N ARG A 54 -12.05 13.45 1.54
CA ARG A 54 -12.68 13.49 0.23
C ARG A 54 -11.99 14.52 -0.65
N GLY A 55 -11.68 14.16 -1.89
CA GLY A 55 -11.06 15.05 -2.87
C GLY A 55 -12.01 16.15 -3.37
N GLU A 56 -11.44 17.15 -4.04
CA GLU A 56 -12.18 18.33 -4.54
C GLU A 56 -12.73 18.16 -5.97
N GLY A 57 -12.38 17.07 -6.66
CA GLY A 57 -12.82 16.79 -8.03
C GLY A 57 -14.29 16.37 -8.17
N LEU A 58 -14.72 16.14 -9.41
CA LEU A 58 -16.07 15.65 -9.75
C LEU A 58 -16.39 14.38 -8.96
N GLY A 59 -17.56 14.35 -8.33
CA GLY A 59 -18.01 13.22 -7.50
C GLY A 59 -17.36 13.15 -6.11
N ARG A 60 -16.46 14.09 -5.75
CA ARG A 60 -15.78 14.17 -4.43
C ARG A 60 -15.24 12.81 -3.98
N PRO A 61 -14.26 12.26 -4.73
CA PRO A 61 -13.79 10.90 -4.55
C PRO A 61 -13.27 10.68 -3.13
N LEU A 62 -13.44 9.46 -2.61
CA LEU A 62 -12.87 9.06 -1.34
C LEU A 62 -11.34 8.94 -1.49
N LEU A 63 -10.61 9.48 -0.51
CA LEU A 63 -9.16 9.37 -0.45
C LEU A 63 -8.77 8.42 0.68
N TYR A 64 -7.89 7.48 0.36
CA TYR A 64 -7.46 6.40 1.25
C TYR A 64 -6.10 6.70 1.86
N GLY A 65 -5.91 6.24 3.11
CA GLY A 65 -4.64 6.25 3.84
C GLY A 65 -4.49 5.00 4.71
N THR A 66 -3.29 4.76 5.22
CA THR A 66 -2.99 3.61 6.10
C THR A 66 -3.40 3.89 7.55
N THR A 67 -3.76 2.84 8.28
CA THR A 67 -4.16 2.93 9.69
C THR A 67 -3.00 2.68 10.66
N PRO A 68 -3.17 2.90 11.98
CA PRO A 68 -2.22 2.42 12.99
C PRO A 68 -1.99 0.90 12.96
N GLN A 69 -3.04 0.11 12.67
CA GLN A 69 -2.95 -1.35 12.58
C GLN A 69 -2.00 -1.80 11.45
N PHE A 70 -1.93 -1.05 10.35
CA PHE A 70 -0.94 -1.29 9.30
C PHE A 70 0.49 -1.19 9.87
N LEU A 71 0.80 -0.14 10.63
CA LEU A 71 2.12 0.05 11.23
C LEU A 71 2.44 -1.06 12.23
N GLU A 72 1.48 -1.45 13.07
CA GLU A 72 1.64 -2.55 14.02
C GLU A 72 1.99 -3.88 13.34
N ILE A 73 1.33 -4.19 12.22
CA ILE A 73 1.59 -5.42 11.45
C ILE A 73 2.96 -5.39 10.79
N LEU A 74 3.41 -4.23 10.31
CA LEU A 74 4.75 -4.07 9.73
C LEU A 74 5.84 -3.90 10.81
N GLY A 75 5.48 -3.74 12.08
CA GLY A 75 6.43 -3.49 13.17
C GLY A 75 7.10 -2.12 13.08
N LEU A 76 6.43 -1.14 12.48
CA LEU A 76 6.93 0.23 12.28
C LEU A 76 6.36 1.17 13.33
N LYS A 77 7.14 2.20 13.71
CA LYS A 77 6.66 3.26 14.61
C LYS A 77 6.00 4.43 13.87
N GLY A 78 6.21 4.52 12.57
CA GLY A 78 5.74 5.61 11.73
C GLY A 78 5.98 5.32 10.25
N LEU A 79 5.30 6.09 9.39
CA LEU A 79 5.41 5.95 7.93
C LEU A 79 6.76 6.42 7.39
N ASP A 80 7.47 7.25 8.13
CA ASP A 80 8.85 7.70 7.86
C ASP A 80 9.87 6.55 7.87
N GLN A 81 9.51 5.41 8.46
CA GLN A 81 10.33 4.20 8.47
C GLN A 81 10.09 3.30 7.26
N LEU A 82 9.15 3.64 6.37
CA LEU A 82 9.02 2.95 5.10
C LEU A 82 10.25 3.25 4.24
N PRO A 83 10.82 2.22 3.56
CA PRO A 83 11.92 2.42 2.63
C PRO A 83 11.58 3.48 1.60
N ARG A 84 12.52 4.37 1.26
CA ARG A 84 12.25 5.34 0.21
C ARG A 84 12.10 4.63 -1.14
N LEU A 85 11.38 5.26 -2.07
CA LEU A 85 11.11 4.66 -3.39
C LEU A 85 12.40 4.36 -4.18
N ASP A 86 13.43 5.20 -4.02
CA ASP A 86 14.77 4.99 -4.57
C ASP A 86 15.50 3.81 -3.90
N GLU A 87 15.35 3.64 -2.59
CA GLU A 87 15.94 2.54 -1.81
C GLU A 87 15.29 1.18 -2.14
N LEU A 88 14.00 1.15 -2.48
CA LEU A 88 13.29 -0.08 -2.90
C LEU A 88 13.94 -0.72 -4.12
N SER A 89 14.42 0.07 -5.09
CA SER A 89 15.08 -0.46 -6.29
C SER A 89 16.36 -1.25 -5.96
N VAL A 90 17.07 -0.84 -4.92
CA VAL A 90 18.29 -1.49 -4.44
C VAL A 90 17.95 -2.73 -3.61
N ALA A 91 16.96 -2.63 -2.72
CA ALA A 91 16.54 -3.73 -1.85
C ALA A 91 15.88 -4.90 -2.61
N LEU A 92 15.21 -4.61 -3.72
CA LEU A 92 14.59 -5.62 -4.60
C LEU A 92 15.58 -6.27 -5.57
N ARG A 93 16.81 -5.76 -5.66
CA ARG A 93 17.86 -6.44 -6.41
C ARG A 93 18.19 -7.73 -5.66
N PRO A 94 18.02 -8.92 -6.27
CA PRO A 94 18.46 -10.14 -5.63
C PRO A 94 19.95 -9.99 -5.29
N PRO A 95 20.41 -10.46 -4.11
CA PRO A 95 21.82 -10.43 -3.79
C PRO A 95 22.56 -11.06 -4.95
N ALA A 96 23.64 -10.38 -5.41
CA ALA A 96 24.47 -10.94 -6.47
C ALA A 96 24.80 -12.39 -6.08
N PRO A 97 24.70 -13.34 -7.03
CA PRO A 97 25.07 -14.72 -6.73
C PRO A 97 26.46 -14.70 -6.10
N ALA A 98 26.60 -15.33 -4.94
CA ALA A 98 27.87 -15.37 -4.23
C ALA A 98 28.94 -15.83 -5.22
N GLU A 99 29.93 -14.98 -5.47
CA GLU A 99 31.04 -15.34 -6.33
C GLU A 99 31.69 -16.59 -5.72
N PRO A 100 31.86 -17.69 -6.48
CA PRO A 100 32.61 -18.82 -5.97
C PRO A 100 34.06 -18.37 -5.77
N GLU A 101 34.57 -18.55 -4.54
CA GLU A 101 35.99 -18.37 -4.19
C GLU A 101 36.92 -19.18 -5.12
#